data_AF-A0A2D3UYN8-F1
#
_entry.id   AF-A0A2D3UYN8-F1
#
_cell.length_a   1.000
_cell.length_b   1.000
_cell.length_c   1.000
_cell.angle_alpha   90.00
_cell.angle_beta   90.00
_cell.angle_gamma   90.00
#
_symmetry.space_group_name_H-M   'P 1'
#
loop_
_entity.id
_entity.type
_entity.pdbx_description
1 polymer ?
#
loop_
_entity_poly.entity_id
_entity_poly.type
_entity_poly.pdbx_seq_one_letter_code
_entity_poly.pdbx_strand_id
1 'polypeptide(L)'
;MSLRALVNPFHAYCFGTSFWYLLRGTVRAIDPATVCGWFRPPAQGGIDPNDLELYTTRVDAWGLLALSAILLVISDAVPLPKSMTGSSLTDSSVSITAKKPYAKAVIVITMLHHFATGCGSYQHWKLPTHRTVAMDIGVWGNVGLFALGIAALAYIGKEREVPEVVGGRKKRA
;
A
#
# COMPACT_ATOMS: atom_id res chain seq x y z
N MET A 1 17.58 -21.29 8.98
CA MET A 1 16.85 -20.02 8.76
C MET A 1 15.37 -20.32 8.93
N SER A 2 14.67 -19.68 9.88
CA SER A 2 13.24 -19.97 10.13
C SER A 2 12.37 -19.39 9.01
N LEU A 3 11.29 -20.09 8.60
CA LEU A 3 10.33 -19.59 7.61
C LEU A 3 9.76 -18.21 8.00
N ARG A 4 9.65 -17.95 9.31
CA ARG A 4 9.21 -16.66 9.87
C ARG A 4 10.21 -15.52 9.64
N ALA A 5 11.49 -15.84 9.48
CA ALA A 5 12.53 -14.86 9.14
C ALA A 5 12.55 -14.53 7.63
N LEU A 6 12.01 -15.42 6.78
CA LEU A 6 11.86 -15.16 5.34
C LEU A 6 10.63 -14.30 5.02
N VAL A 7 9.57 -14.40 5.82
CA VAL A 7 8.30 -13.73 5.58
C VAL A 7 8.17 -12.54 6.52
N ASN A 8 8.79 -11.41 6.17
CA ASN A 8 8.57 -10.13 6.86
C ASN A 8 7.24 -9.52 6.37
N PRO A 9 6.14 -9.58 7.14
CA PRO A 9 4.82 -9.17 6.67
C PRO A 9 4.75 -7.67 6.36
N PHE A 10 5.57 -6.86 7.04
CA PHE A 10 5.68 -5.43 6.75
C PHE A 10 6.26 -5.18 5.36
N HIS A 11 7.40 -5.78 5.01
CA HIS A 11 7.98 -5.61 3.67
C HIS A 11 7.11 -6.23 2.59
N ALA A 12 6.52 -7.41 2.87
CA ALA A 12 5.56 -8.03 1.95
C ALA A 12 4.37 -7.10 1.68
N TYR A 13 3.83 -6.46 2.71
CA TYR A 13 2.75 -5.50 2.57
C TYR A 13 3.17 -4.26 1.78
N CYS A 14 4.31 -3.64 2.13
CA CYS A 14 4.80 -2.45 1.45
C CYS A 14 5.07 -2.72 -0.03
N PHE A 15 5.75 -3.83 -0.37
CA PHE A 15 6.05 -4.18 -1.76
C PHE A 15 4.81 -4.63 -2.52
N GLY A 16 3.94 -5.43 -1.92
CA GLY A 16 2.68 -5.83 -2.55
C GLY A 16 1.78 -4.62 -2.84
N THR A 17 1.65 -3.71 -1.89
CA THR A 17 0.85 -2.49 -2.04
C THR A 17 1.47 -1.52 -3.04
N SER A 18 2.80 -1.33 -2.98
CA SER A 18 3.53 -0.50 -3.95
C SER A 18 3.40 -1.06 -5.36
N PHE A 19 3.58 -2.36 -5.55
CA PHE A 19 3.37 -3.03 -6.84
C PHE A 19 1.94 -2.84 -7.35
N TRP A 20 0.94 -3.01 -6.49
CA TRP A 20 -0.46 -2.82 -6.84
C TRP A 20 -0.77 -1.40 -7.29
N TYR A 21 -0.28 -0.40 -6.55
CA TYR A 21 -0.44 1.01 -6.91
C TYR A 21 0.35 1.41 -8.14
N LEU A 22 1.56 0.87 -8.31
CA LEU A 22 2.37 1.09 -9.50
C LEU A 22 1.65 0.57 -10.74
N LEU A 23 1.24 -0.70 -10.73
CA LEU A 23 0.55 -1.33 -11.86
C LEU A 23 -0.74 -0.58 -12.21
N ARG A 24 -1.59 -0.31 -11.22
CA ARG A 24 -2.86 0.39 -11.42
C ARG A 24 -2.68 1.84 -11.86
N GLY A 25 -1.70 2.54 -11.28
CA GLY A 25 -1.37 3.92 -11.59
C GLY A 25 -0.80 4.05 -13.00
N THR A 26 0.15 3.20 -13.38
CA THR A 26 0.75 3.21 -14.71
C THR A 26 -0.27 2.99 -15.81
N VAL A 27 -1.16 1.99 -15.67
CA VAL A 27 -2.19 1.74 -16.69
C VAL A 27 -3.14 2.93 -16.81
N ARG A 28 -3.56 3.55 -15.71
CA ARG A 28 -4.42 4.76 -15.73
C ARG A 28 -3.74 5.99 -16.33
N ALA A 29 -2.42 6.10 -16.18
CA ALA A 29 -1.67 7.21 -16.72
C ALA A 29 -1.49 7.09 -18.25
N ILE A 30 -1.16 5.88 -18.72
CA ILE A 30 -0.88 5.60 -20.14
C ILE A 30 -2.17 5.45 -20.93
N ASP A 31 -3.12 4.65 -20.43
CA ASP A 31 -4.38 4.32 -21.11
C ASP A 31 -5.58 4.49 -20.17
N PRO A 32 -5.94 5.75 -19.83
CA PRO A 32 -7.10 6.03 -18.99
C PRO A 32 -8.42 5.57 -19.65
N ALA A 33 -8.50 5.55 -20.97
CA ALA A 33 -9.74 5.24 -21.69
C ALA A 33 -10.15 3.77 -21.50
N THR A 34 -9.20 2.84 -21.63
CA THR A 34 -9.43 1.43 -21.33
C THR A 34 -9.87 1.23 -19.87
N VAL A 35 -9.27 1.98 -18.93
CA VAL A 35 -9.66 1.89 -17.51
C VAL A 35 -11.09 2.37 -17.29
N CYS A 36 -11.49 3.50 -17.88
CA CYS A 36 -12.88 3.95 -17.86
C CYS A 36 -13.82 2.88 -18.43
N GLY A 37 -13.40 2.21 -19.52
CA GLY A 37 -14.13 1.09 -20.12
C GLY A 37 -14.37 -0.08 -19.16
N TRP A 38 -13.40 -0.42 -18.29
CA TRP A 38 -13.57 -1.50 -17.32
C TRP A 38 -14.64 -1.23 -16.26
N PHE A 39 -14.85 0.03 -15.90
CA PHE A 39 -15.85 0.45 -14.91
C PHE A 39 -17.19 0.84 -15.55
N ARG A 40 -17.27 0.85 -16.88
CA ARG A 40 -18.47 1.29 -17.58
C ARG A 40 -19.56 0.21 -17.50
N PRO A 41 -20.81 0.57 -17.15
CA PRO A 41 -21.92 -0.37 -17.19
C PRO A 41 -22.23 -0.80 -18.63
N PRO A 42 -22.77 -2.01 -18.87
CA PRO A 42 -23.11 -2.48 -20.21
C PRO A 42 -24.08 -1.56 -20.97
N ALA A 43 -24.99 -0.90 -20.26
CA ALA A 43 -25.93 0.07 -20.84
C ALA A 43 -25.25 1.30 -21.47
N GLN A 44 -23.99 1.56 -21.10
CA GLN A 44 -23.15 2.62 -21.66
C GLN A 44 -22.02 2.05 -22.53
N GLY A 45 -22.03 0.74 -22.82
CA GLY A 45 -21.01 0.09 -23.64
C GLY A 45 -20.85 0.76 -25.00
N GLY A 46 -19.60 1.01 -25.40
CA GLY A 46 -19.28 1.65 -26.68
C GLY A 46 -19.38 3.18 -26.70
N ILE A 47 -19.71 3.82 -25.58
CA ILE A 47 -19.60 5.27 -25.43
C ILE A 47 -18.17 5.62 -25.02
N ASP A 48 -17.54 6.52 -25.77
CA ASP A 48 -16.20 7.02 -25.46
C ASP A 48 -16.17 7.78 -24.11
N PRO A 49 -15.10 7.64 -23.31
CA PRO A 49 -14.94 8.39 -22.07
C PRO A 49 -14.91 9.90 -22.33
N ASN A 50 -15.63 10.66 -21.50
CA ASN A 50 -15.60 12.12 -21.58
C ASN A 50 -14.37 12.72 -20.88
N ASP A 51 -14.14 14.01 -21.11
CA ASP A 51 -12.97 14.73 -20.57
C ASP A 51 -12.86 14.66 -19.04
N LEU A 52 -13.98 14.67 -18.32
CA LEU A 52 -13.99 14.57 -16.86
C LEU A 52 -13.57 13.18 -16.38
N GLU A 53 -14.06 12.12 -17.03
CA GLU A 53 -13.66 10.74 -16.72
C GLU A 53 -12.17 10.52 -16.95
N LEU A 54 -11.65 11.03 -18.08
CA LEU A 54 -10.23 10.95 -18.42
C LEU A 54 -9.37 11.76 -17.45
N TYR A 55 -9.79 12.98 -17.10
CA TYR A 55 -9.10 13.83 -16.14
C TYR A 55 -9.02 13.17 -14.77
N THR A 56 -10.16 12.74 -14.21
CA THR A 56 -10.21 12.09 -12.89
C THR A 56 -9.39 10.80 -12.87
N THR A 57 -9.44 10.00 -13.94
CA THR A 57 -8.66 8.75 -14.03
C THR A 57 -7.15 9.03 -14.05
N ARG A 58 -6.69 10.07 -14.76
CA ARG A 58 -5.28 10.47 -14.77
C ARG A 58 -4.84 11.06 -13.43
N VAL A 59 -5.68 11.85 -12.77
CA VAL A 59 -5.35 12.40 -11.45
C VAL A 59 -5.24 11.28 -10.41
N ASP A 60 -6.18 10.32 -10.40
CA ASP A 60 -6.09 9.09 -9.60
C ASP A 60 -4.78 8.34 -9.89
N ALA A 61 -4.39 8.22 -11.16
CA ALA A 61 -3.14 7.58 -11.58
C ALA A 61 -1.91 8.16 -10.87
N TRP A 62 -1.75 9.48 -10.92
CA TRP A 62 -0.60 10.15 -10.30
C TRP A 62 -0.62 10.06 -8.77
N GLY A 63 -1.81 10.07 -8.17
CA GLY A 63 -1.97 9.79 -6.74
C GLY A 63 -1.46 8.39 -6.36
N LEU A 64 -1.83 7.36 -7.13
CA LEU A 64 -1.37 5.98 -6.91
C LEU A 64 0.15 5.84 -7.10
N LEU A 65 0.71 6.46 -8.14
CA LEU A 65 2.16 6.43 -8.38
C LEU A 65 2.95 7.10 -7.26
N ALA A 66 2.46 8.23 -6.74
CA ALA A 66 3.06 8.90 -5.58
C ALA A 66 3.00 8.02 -4.32
N LEU A 67 1.84 7.41 -4.03
CA LEU A 67 1.69 6.47 -2.90
C LEU A 67 2.62 5.26 -3.03
N SER A 68 2.80 4.74 -4.25
CA SER A 68 3.74 3.66 -4.51
C SER A 68 5.18 4.06 -4.15
N ALA A 69 5.62 5.24 -4.59
CA ALA A 69 6.96 5.76 -4.26
C ALA A 69 7.14 5.96 -2.75
N ILE A 70 6.14 6.51 -2.05
CA ILE A 70 6.16 6.68 -0.58
C ILE A 70 6.35 5.33 0.12
N LEU A 71 5.67 4.27 -0.35
CA LEU A 71 5.79 2.93 0.22
C LEU A 71 7.18 2.31 0.01
N LEU A 72 7.82 2.57 -1.14
CA LEU A 72 9.20 2.14 -1.39
C LEU A 72 10.20 2.90 -0.50
N VAL A 73 9.97 4.19 -0.27
CA VAL A 73 10.81 5.00 0.63
C VAL A 73 10.68 4.52 2.08
N ILE A 74 9.46 4.34 2.62
CA ILE A 74 9.28 3.93 4.01
C ILE A 74 9.69 2.47 4.26
N SER A 75 9.77 1.65 3.22
CA SER A 75 10.30 0.28 3.30
C SER A 75 11.83 0.20 3.19
N ASP A 76 12.53 1.34 3.08
CA ASP A 76 13.98 1.43 2.85
C ASP A 76 14.45 0.69 1.59
N ALA A 77 13.57 0.53 0.59
CA ALA A 77 13.92 -0.15 -0.66
C ALA A 77 14.74 0.72 -1.62
N VAL A 78 14.74 2.03 -1.41
CA VAL A 78 15.54 2.99 -2.17
C VAL A 78 16.63 3.56 -1.25
N PRO A 79 17.92 3.41 -1.61
CA PRO A 79 18.99 4.03 -0.84
C PRO A 79 18.93 5.56 -1.02
N LEU A 80 18.51 6.28 0.02
CA LEU A 80 18.42 7.73 -0.03
C LEU A 80 19.74 8.39 0.41
N PRO A 81 20.13 9.52 -0.23
CA PRO A 81 21.26 10.32 0.23
C PRO A 81 21.06 10.80 1.68
N LYS A 82 22.15 10.93 2.43
CA LYS A 82 22.12 11.39 3.84
C LYS A 82 21.44 12.75 4.04
N SER A 83 21.43 13.60 3.02
CA SER A 83 20.75 14.90 3.02
C SER A 83 19.23 14.80 2.96
N MET A 84 18.69 13.68 2.46
CA MET A 84 17.24 13.41 2.37
C MET A 84 16.75 12.49 3.47
N THR A 85 17.65 11.78 4.17
CA THR A 85 17.33 11.00 5.36
C THR A 85 17.29 11.92 6.60
N GLY A 86 16.36 12.87 6.62
CA GLY A 86 16.23 13.86 7.71
C GLY A 86 15.11 13.53 8.70
N SER A 87 15.47 13.01 9.89
CA SER A 87 14.90 13.29 11.23
C SER A 87 14.87 12.04 12.16
N SER A 88 15.62 12.12 13.27
CA SER A 88 15.73 11.18 14.44
C SER A 88 16.29 9.75 14.26
N LEU A 89 17.07 9.46 13.21
CA LEU A 89 17.77 8.17 13.07
C LEU A 89 19.21 8.16 13.63
N THR A 90 19.65 9.19 14.35
CA THR A 90 21.06 9.32 14.78
C THR A 90 21.48 8.42 15.94
N ASP A 91 20.61 7.57 16.47
CA ASP A 91 20.99 6.61 17.51
C ASP A 91 20.92 5.18 16.95
N SER A 92 22.08 4.56 16.79
CA SER A 92 22.21 3.17 16.31
C SER A 92 21.72 2.14 17.34
N SER A 93 21.19 2.61 18.47
CA SER A 93 20.66 1.82 19.59
C SER A 93 19.15 1.54 19.50
N VAL A 94 18.40 2.16 18.57
CA VAL A 94 16.93 2.11 18.61
C VAL A 94 16.31 1.09 17.65
N SER A 95 15.33 0.34 18.18
CA SER A 95 14.45 -0.65 17.51
C SER A 95 13.94 -0.20 16.13
N ILE A 96 13.65 -1.15 15.22
CA ILE A 96 13.02 -0.91 13.90
C ILE A 96 11.77 -0.01 14.02
N THR A 97 11.03 -0.13 15.13
CA THR A 97 9.84 0.71 15.42
C THR A 97 10.20 2.18 15.65
N ALA A 98 11.36 2.48 16.24
CA ALA A 98 11.86 3.84 16.36
C ALA A 98 12.46 4.37 15.05
N LYS A 99 12.90 3.47 14.15
CA LYS A 99 13.36 3.85 12.82
C LYS A 99 12.23 4.28 11.87
N LYS A 100 10.97 3.89 12.15
CA LYS A 100 9.82 4.12 11.25
C LYS A 100 8.57 4.60 12.01
N PRO A 101 8.57 5.82 12.59
CA PRO A 101 7.47 6.32 13.43
C PRO A 101 6.10 6.37 12.73
N TYR A 102 6.09 6.49 11.40
CA TYR A 102 4.86 6.56 10.61
C TYR A 102 4.42 5.24 9.97
N ALA A 103 5.16 4.13 10.15
CA ALA A 103 4.87 2.87 9.46
C ALA A 103 3.43 2.38 9.73
N LYS A 104 2.99 2.39 11.00
CA LYS A 104 1.61 1.99 11.35
C LYS A 104 0.56 2.89 10.71
N ALA A 105 0.78 4.20 10.72
CA ALA A 105 -0.14 5.17 10.12
C ALA A 105 -0.26 4.95 8.61
N VAL A 106 0.88 4.79 7.92
CA VAL A 106 0.90 4.52 6.47
C VAL A 106 0.17 3.23 6.14
N ILE A 107 0.38 2.15 6.90
CA ILE A 107 -0.33 0.87 6.70
C ILE A 107 -1.85 1.05 6.87
N VAL A 108 -2.29 1.74 7.92
CA VAL A 108 -3.72 1.98 8.14
C VAL A 108 -4.32 2.82 7.00
N ILE A 109 -3.63 3.88 6.56
CA ILE A 109 -4.08 4.74 5.46
C ILE A 109 -4.22 3.92 4.17
N THR A 110 -3.23 3.09 3.83
CA THR A 110 -3.28 2.28 2.61
C THR A 110 -4.29 1.13 2.73
N MET A 111 -4.52 0.58 3.92
CA MET A 111 -5.62 -0.36 4.17
C MET A 111 -6.99 0.29 3.92
N LEU A 112 -7.21 1.52 4.38
CA LEU A 112 -8.45 2.25 4.10
C LEU A 112 -8.65 2.44 2.59
N HIS A 113 -7.57 2.74 1.86
CA HIS A 113 -7.63 2.85 0.41
C HIS A 113 -7.95 1.50 -0.28
N HIS A 114 -7.38 0.38 0.18
CA HIS A 114 -7.77 -0.96 -0.30
C HIS A 114 -9.22 -1.28 0.00
N PHE A 115 -9.70 -0.95 1.20
CA PHE A 115 -11.10 -1.14 1.55
C PHE A 115 -12.03 -0.34 0.63
N ALA A 116 -11.76 0.96 0.46
CA ALA A 116 -12.57 1.83 -0.39
C ALA A 116 -12.60 1.36 -1.85
N THR A 117 -11.43 1.04 -2.44
CA THR A 117 -11.34 0.58 -3.82
C THR A 117 -11.87 -0.83 -4.02
N GLY A 118 -11.77 -1.69 -3.00
CA GLY A 118 -12.41 -3.00 -2.94
C GLY A 118 -13.93 -2.89 -2.94
N CYS A 119 -14.51 -2.01 -2.12
CA CYS A 119 -15.94 -1.71 -2.11
C CYS A 119 -16.43 -1.18 -3.48
N GLY A 120 -15.68 -0.27 -4.10
CA GLY A 120 -16.01 0.24 -5.44
C GLY A 120 -15.98 -0.86 -6.51
N SER A 121 -14.98 -1.75 -6.48
CA SER A 121 -14.89 -2.90 -7.38
C SER A 121 -16.03 -3.90 -7.12
N TYR A 122 -16.37 -4.12 -5.86
CA TYR A 122 -17.44 -5.04 -5.45
C TYR A 122 -18.82 -4.60 -5.96
N GLN A 123 -19.08 -3.29 -6.00
CA GLN A 123 -20.34 -2.75 -6.54
C GLN A 123 -20.60 -3.16 -7.99
N HIS A 124 -19.53 -3.28 -8.80
CA HIS A 124 -19.60 -3.79 -10.18
C HIS A 124 -19.58 -5.31 -10.20
N TRP A 125 -18.67 -5.92 -9.42
CA TRP A 125 -18.49 -7.38 -9.36
C TRP A 125 -19.75 -8.15 -8.99
N LYS A 126 -20.56 -7.62 -8.05
CA LYS A 126 -21.80 -8.28 -7.60
C LYS A 126 -22.89 -8.35 -8.66
N LEU A 127 -22.79 -7.54 -9.73
CA LEU A 127 -23.75 -7.50 -10.81
C LEU A 127 -23.25 -8.43 -11.93
N PRO A 128 -23.96 -9.53 -12.28
CA PRO A 128 -23.50 -10.47 -13.29
C PRO A 128 -23.19 -9.82 -14.65
N THR A 129 -23.95 -8.77 -14.99
CA THR A 129 -23.78 -8.00 -16.23
C THR A 129 -22.54 -7.11 -16.25
N HIS A 130 -21.99 -6.74 -15.09
CA HIS A 130 -20.83 -5.84 -14.97
C HIS A 130 -19.56 -6.58 -14.51
N ARG A 131 -19.65 -7.90 -14.33
CA ARG A 131 -18.55 -8.71 -13.86
C ARG A 131 -17.55 -8.92 -14.98
N THR A 132 -16.35 -8.36 -14.80
CA THR A 132 -15.21 -8.55 -15.68
C THR A 132 -14.05 -9.15 -14.89
N VAL A 133 -13.05 -9.71 -15.59
CA VAL A 133 -11.81 -10.19 -14.96
C VAL A 133 -11.12 -9.07 -14.17
N ALA A 134 -11.20 -7.82 -14.65
CA ALA A 134 -10.69 -6.67 -13.93
C ALA A 134 -11.40 -6.44 -12.59
N MET A 135 -12.71 -6.68 -12.53
CA MET A 135 -13.47 -6.59 -11.27
C MET A 135 -13.15 -7.75 -10.32
N ASP A 136 -12.97 -8.98 -10.81
CA ASP A 136 -12.52 -10.11 -9.99
C ASP A 136 -11.16 -9.80 -9.33
N ILE A 137 -10.19 -9.33 -10.12
CA ILE A 137 -8.88 -8.89 -9.65
C ILE A 137 -9.03 -7.72 -8.66
N GLY A 138 -9.86 -6.74 -8.98
CA GLY A 138 -10.12 -5.56 -8.15
C GLY A 138 -10.65 -5.91 -6.76
N VAL A 139 -11.60 -6.85 -6.67
CA VAL A 139 -12.14 -7.30 -5.37
C VAL A 139 -11.09 -8.09 -4.60
N TRP A 140 -10.60 -9.20 -5.17
CA TRP A 140 -9.75 -10.13 -4.42
C TRP A 140 -8.34 -9.59 -4.15
N GLY A 141 -7.80 -8.78 -5.07
CA GLY A 141 -6.53 -8.09 -4.86
C GLY A 141 -6.59 -7.12 -3.69
N ASN A 142 -7.66 -6.33 -3.57
CA ASN A 142 -7.83 -5.42 -2.44
C ASN A 142 -8.13 -6.15 -1.13
N VAL A 143 -8.91 -7.24 -1.14
CA VAL A 143 -9.14 -8.09 0.04
C VAL A 143 -7.82 -8.70 0.53
N GLY A 144 -7.02 -9.26 -0.38
CA GLY A 144 -5.72 -9.85 -0.06
C GLY A 144 -4.75 -8.84 0.54
N LEU A 145 -4.66 -7.65 -0.05
CA LEU A 145 -3.79 -6.58 0.47
C LEU A 145 -4.31 -6.04 1.81
N PHE A 146 -5.62 -5.91 2.01
CA PHE A 146 -6.17 -5.53 3.31
C PHE A 146 -5.82 -6.55 4.40
N ALA A 147 -5.98 -7.85 4.12
CA ALA A 147 -5.60 -8.91 5.05
C ALA A 147 -4.09 -8.92 5.33
N LEU A 148 -3.26 -8.69 4.32
CA LEU A 148 -1.82 -8.54 4.49
C LEU A 148 -1.45 -7.31 5.34
N GLY A 149 -2.24 -6.23 5.24
CA GLY A 149 -2.11 -5.04 6.10
C GLY A 149 -2.40 -5.35 7.57
N ILE A 150 -3.43 -6.15 7.86
CA ILE A 150 -3.69 -6.65 9.22
C ILE A 150 -2.49 -7.46 9.74
N ALA A 151 -1.95 -8.35 8.92
CA ALA A 151 -0.77 -9.14 9.28
C ALA A 151 0.46 -8.26 9.54
N ALA A 152 0.68 -7.22 8.73
CA ALA A 152 1.74 -6.24 8.93
C ALA A 152 1.57 -5.44 10.24
N LEU A 153 0.35 -4.98 10.55
CA LEU A 153 0.06 -4.30 11.81
C LEU A 153 0.31 -5.19 13.04
N ALA A 154 -0.14 -6.45 12.98
CA ALA A 154 0.08 -7.42 14.05
C ALA A 154 1.59 -7.70 14.25
N TYR A 155 2.36 -7.77 13.15
CA TYR A 155 3.80 -7.97 13.20
C TYR A 155 4.52 -6.80 13.88
N ILE A 156 4.25 -5.55 13.47
CA ILE A 156 4.86 -4.35 14.07
C ILE A 156 4.35 -4.12 15.51
N GLY A 157 3.14 -4.57 15.83
CA GLY A 157 2.61 -4.58 17.21
C GLY A 157 3.49 -5.40 18.15
N LYS A 158 3.85 -6.62 17.76
CA LYS A 158 4.60 -7.57 18.58
C LYS A 158 6.07 -7.18 18.80
N GLU A 159 6.71 -6.51 17.85
CA GLU A 159 8.09 -6.01 18.03
C GLU A 159 8.22 -4.97 19.16
N ARG A 160 7.11 -4.32 19.55
CA ARG A 160 7.10 -3.30 20.61
C ARG A 160 6.90 -3.88 22.02
N GLU A 161 6.37 -5.09 22.13
CA GLU A 161 6.13 -5.76 23.42
C GLU A 161 7.37 -6.47 23.97
N VAL A 162 8.40 -6.67 23.15
CA VAL A 162 9.71 -7.11 23.64
C VAL A 162 10.32 -5.94 24.42
N PRO A 163 10.49 -6.04 25.75
CA PRO A 163 10.99 -4.94 26.54
C PRO A 163 12.37 -4.52 26.04
N GLU A 164 12.52 -3.23 25.77
CA GLU A 164 13.82 -2.61 25.59
C GLU A 164 14.59 -2.84 26.89
N VAL A 165 15.57 -3.75 26.89
CA VAL A 165 16.52 -3.89 28.01
C VAL A 165 17.39 -2.63 27.98
N VAL A 166 16.87 -1.56 28.57
CA VAL A 166 17.61 -0.33 28.83
C VAL A 166 18.77 -0.71 29.73
N GLY A 167 19.97 -0.62 29.17
CA GLY A 167 21.23 -1.01 29.81
C GLY A 167 21.30 -0.54 31.25
N GLY A 168 21.24 -1.52 32.16
CA GLY A 168 21.32 -1.29 33.60
C GLY A 168 22.64 -0.63 33.95
N ARG A 169 22.60 0.65 34.29
CA ARG A 169 23.66 1.38 34.97
C ARG A 169 23.79 0.81 36.39
N LYS A 170 24.62 -0.20 36.60
CA LYS A 170 25.13 -0.51 37.95
C LYS A 170 26.28 0.44 38.26
N LYS A 171 25.96 1.58 38.89
CA LYS A 171 26.87 2.20 39.84
C LYS A 171 26.67 1.48 41.19
N ARG A 172 27.71 0.80 41.66
CA ARG A 172 27.95 0.46 43.07
C ARG A 172 29.47 0.60 43.23
N ALA A 173 29.91 1.73 43.80
CA ALA A 173 30.17 1.92 45.23
C ALA A 173 31.42 1.13 45.63
#